data_AF-A0A1Q2KY32-F1
#
_entry.id   AF-A0A1Q2KY32-F1
#
_cell.length_a   1.000
_cell.length_b   1.000
_cell.length_c   1.000
_cell.angle_alpha   90.00
_cell.angle_beta   90.00
_cell.angle_gamma   90.00
#
_symmetry.space_group_name_H-M   'P 1'
#
loop_
_entity.id
_entity.type
_entity.pdbx_description
1 polymer ?
#
loop_
_entity_poly.entity_id
_entity_poly.type
_entity_poly.pdbx_seq_one_letter_code
_entity_poly.pdbx_strand_id
1 'polypeptide(L)'
;MKKINRIGRAAAMILLFLLLGACQAEEEPEVPAENETVEDASYEDMGDDIYYIPHSELDVTVASLKMLKAENPTIEILSITEVTGTEGGNFKPIIGYLIVAKDLEIE
;
A
#
# COMPACT_ATOMS: atom_id res chain seq x y z
N MET A 1 -24.06 -39.39 -54.70
CA MET A 1 -22.88 -39.51 -53.82
C MET A 1 -22.73 -38.20 -53.04
N LYS A 2 -22.94 -38.21 -51.71
CA LYS A 2 -22.82 -37.02 -50.84
C LYS A 2 -21.35 -36.82 -50.43
N LYS A 3 -20.70 -35.73 -50.86
CA LYS A 3 -19.39 -35.31 -50.34
C LYS A 3 -19.62 -34.34 -49.18
N ILE A 4 -19.46 -34.83 -47.95
CA ILE A 4 -19.42 -34.00 -46.74
C ILE A 4 -18.00 -33.45 -46.62
N ASN A 5 -17.85 -32.14 -46.86
CA ASN A 5 -16.59 -31.42 -46.74
C ASN A 5 -16.08 -31.48 -45.30
N ARG A 6 -14.99 -32.24 -45.10
CA ARG A 6 -14.25 -32.43 -43.83
C ARG A 6 -13.47 -31.18 -43.37
N ILE A 7 -13.71 -30.01 -43.96
CA ILE A 7 -12.93 -28.78 -43.74
C ILE A 7 -13.46 -27.96 -42.55
N GLY A 8 -14.72 -28.15 -42.16
CA GLY A 8 -15.35 -27.39 -41.06
C GLY A 8 -14.82 -27.69 -39.65
N ARG A 9 -14.01 -28.73 -39.45
CA ARG A 9 -13.49 -29.10 -38.12
C ARG A 9 -12.16 -28.44 -37.77
N ALA A 10 -11.37 -28.01 -38.74
CA ALA A 10 -10.06 -27.40 -38.48
C ALA A 10 -10.17 -25.93 -38.06
N ALA A 11 -11.12 -25.19 -38.64
CA ALA A 11 -11.33 -23.77 -38.33
C ALA A 11 -11.86 -23.53 -36.91
N ALA A 12 -12.58 -24.49 -36.33
CA ALA A 12 -13.13 -24.39 -34.97
C ALA A 12 -12.07 -24.52 -33.87
N MET A 13 -10.97 -25.24 -34.11
CA MET A 13 -9.92 -25.42 -33.09
C MET A 13 -8.96 -24.23 -32.99
N ILE A 14 -8.73 -23.50 -34.09
CA ILE A 14 -7.86 -22.31 -34.09
C ILE A 14 -8.54 -21.15 -33.36
N LEU A 15 -9.87 -21.05 -33.43
CA LEU A 15 -10.62 -20.03 -32.69
C LEU A 15 -10.61 -20.25 -31.17
N LEU A 16 -10.47 -21.50 -30.70
CA LEU A 16 -10.48 -21.82 -29.27
C LEU A 16 -9.17 -21.43 -28.57
N PHE A 17 -8.03 -21.47 -29.26
CA PHE A 17 -6.72 -21.11 -28.71
C PHE A 17 -6.55 -19.60 -28.50
N LEU A 18 -7.20 -18.78 -29.33
CA LEU A 18 -7.15 -17.31 -29.21
C LEU A 18 -7.92 -16.77 -28.00
N LEU A 19 -8.90 -17.53 -27.47
CA LEU A 19 -9.67 -17.13 -26.29
C LEU A 19 -8.98 -17.47 -24.96
N LEU A 20 -8.09 -18.47 -24.95
CA LEU A 20 -7.36 -18.89 -23.74
C LEU A 20 -6.09 -18.06 -23.47
N GLY A 21 -5.54 -17.38 -24.49
CA GLY A 21 -4.35 -16.54 -24.35
C GLY A 21 -4.60 -15.13 -23.81
N ALA A 22 -5.86 -14.70 -23.66
CA ALA A 22 -6.23 -13.35 -23.24
C ALA A 22 -6.48 -13.21 -21.72
N CYS A 23 -6.19 -14.25 -20.92
CA CYS A 23 -6.50 -14.28 -19.49
C CYS A 23 -5.26 -14.49 -18.60
N GLN A 24 -4.09 -14.05 -19.04
CA GLN A 24 -2.93 -13.83 -18.16
C GLN A 24 -2.23 -12.54 -18.56
N ALA A 25 -2.96 -11.43 -18.49
CA ALA A 25 -2.34 -10.19 -18.05
C ALA A 25 -2.43 -10.26 -16.52
N GLU A 26 -1.43 -10.89 -15.90
CA GLU A 26 -1.12 -10.59 -14.50
C GLU A 26 -0.79 -9.09 -14.49
N GLU A 27 -1.79 -8.30 -14.12
CA GLU A 27 -1.63 -6.90 -13.75
C GLU A 27 -0.73 -6.95 -12.50
N GLU A 28 0.59 -6.88 -12.69
CA GLU A 28 1.49 -6.55 -11.59
C GLU A 28 0.91 -5.28 -10.95
N PRO A 29 0.57 -5.29 -9.66
CA PRO A 29 0.05 -4.09 -9.03
C PRO A 29 1.10 -3.00 -9.21
N GLU A 30 0.75 -1.93 -9.93
CA GLU A 30 1.55 -0.70 -9.96
C GLU A 30 1.63 -0.22 -8.51
N VAL A 31 2.71 -0.63 -7.84
CA VAL A 31 3.15 -0.04 -6.58
C VAL A 31 3.46 1.40 -6.94
N PRO A 32 2.81 2.40 -6.32
CA PRO A 32 3.27 3.76 -6.48
C PRO A 32 4.66 3.82 -5.85
N ALA A 33 5.69 3.73 -6.70
CA ALA A 33 7.04 4.14 -6.35
C ALA A 33 7.13 5.65 -6.54
N GLU A 34 6.24 6.40 -5.90
CA GLU A 34 6.59 7.78 -5.57
C GLU A 34 7.57 7.64 -4.41
N ASN A 35 8.86 7.79 -4.72
CA ASN A 35 9.88 7.84 -3.68
C ASN A 35 9.54 9.02 -2.78
N GLU A 36 9.00 8.72 -1.60
CA GLU A 36 8.68 9.70 -0.58
C GLU A 36 9.94 10.56 -0.30
N THR A 37 9.74 11.86 -0.15
CA THR A 37 10.81 12.79 0.20
C THR A 37 10.60 13.33 1.61
N VAL A 38 11.66 13.90 2.20
CA VAL A 38 11.58 14.50 3.53
C VAL A 38 10.54 15.63 3.60
N GLU A 39 10.20 16.26 2.47
CA GLU A 39 9.16 17.28 2.38
C GLU A 39 7.75 16.71 2.58
N ASP A 40 7.57 15.41 2.37
CA ASP A 40 6.30 14.70 2.53
C ASP A 40 6.03 14.28 3.99
N ALA A 41 6.98 14.52 4.90
CA ALA A 41 6.89 14.15 6.31
C ALA A 41 5.58 14.64 6.93
N SER A 42 4.82 13.71 7.52
CA SER A 42 3.50 13.97 8.12
C SER A 42 3.19 12.96 9.22
N TYR A 43 2.28 13.34 10.12
CA TYR A 43 1.67 12.42 11.07
C TYR A 43 0.19 12.79 11.27
N GLU A 44 -0.60 11.82 11.68
CA GLU A 44 -2.01 11.96 12.03
C GLU A 44 -2.18 11.71 13.53
N ASP A 45 -2.93 12.58 14.21
CA ASP A 45 -3.36 12.36 15.59
C ASP A 45 -4.59 11.44 15.58
N MET A 46 -4.44 10.26 16.17
CA MET A 46 -5.49 9.24 16.27
C MET A 46 -6.25 9.32 17.60
N GLY A 47 -5.89 10.26 18.49
CA GLY A 47 -6.39 10.38 19.85
C GLY A 47 -5.69 9.44 20.84
N ASP A 48 -5.98 9.64 22.13
CA ASP A 48 -5.49 8.80 23.23
C ASP A 48 -3.95 8.62 23.26
N ASP A 49 -3.21 9.69 22.96
CA ASP A 49 -1.74 9.71 22.82
C ASP A 49 -1.20 8.75 21.74
N ILE A 50 -2.02 8.43 20.73
CA ILE A 50 -1.66 7.59 19.59
C ILE A 50 -1.53 8.47 18.33
N TYR A 51 -0.42 8.30 17.62
CA TYR A 51 -0.16 8.98 16.35
C TYR A 51 0.12 7.96 15.25
N TYR A 52 -0.27 8.27 14.02
CA TYR A 52 0.02 7.47 12.84
C TYR A 52 0.94 8.22 11.88
N ILE A 53 2.02 7.57 11.43
CA ILE A 53 2.94 8.08 10.41
C ILE A 53 2.69 7.29 9.13
N PRO A 54 2.08 7.87 8.09
CA PRO A 54 1.68 7.18 6.86
C PRO A 54 2.82 7.07 5.84
N HIS A 55 4.03 6.75 6.31
CA HIS A 55 5.26 6.77 5.51
C HIS A 55 6.03 5.47 5.69
N SER A 56 6.65 5.01 4.61
CA SER A 56 7.42 3.77 4.58
C SER A 56 8.91 3.99 4.45
N GLU A 57 9.32 5.13 3.88
CA GLU A 57 10.72 5.50 3.76
C GLU A 57 11.29 5.96 5.11
N LEU A 58 12.46 5.43 5.47
CA LEU A 58 13.07 5.67 6.78
C LEU A 58 13.35 7.15 7.03
N ASP A 59 13.87 7.86 6.03
CA ASP A 59 14.23 9.27 6.16
C ASP A 59 13.00 10.16 6.40
N VAL A 60 11.89 9.82 5.73
CA VAL A 60 10.59 10.52 5.86
C VAL A 60 9.93 10.18 7.19
N THR A 61 10.00 8.93 7.63
CA THR A 61 9.54 8.48 8.95
C THR A 61 10.27 9.21 10.08
N VAL A 62 11.60 9.33 9.98
CA VAL A 62 12.42 10.05 10.97
C VAL A 62 12.09 11.55 10.98
N ALA A 63 11.87 12.16 9.80
CA ALA A 63 11.45 13.55 9.72
C ALA A 63 10.06 13.77 10.35
N SER A 64 9.13 12.85 10.11
CA SER A 64 7.78 12.86 10.70
C SER A 64 7.82 12.75 12.23
N LEU A 65 8.66 11.86 12.78
CA LEU A 65 8.87 11.74 14.23
C LEU A 65 9.46 13.02 14.85
N LYS A 66 10.42 13.66 14.17
CA LYS A 66 11.01 14.92 14.63
C LYS A 66 9.97 16.03 14.68
N MET A 67 9.12 16.11 13.66
CA MET A 67 8.01 17.07 13.61
C MET A 67 7.02 16.81 14.75
N LEU A 68 6.57 15.57 14.94
CA LEU A 68 5.70 15.17 16.06
C LEU A 68 6.27 15.64 17.41
N LYS A 69 7.56 15.36 17.66
CA LYS A 69 8.23 15.73 18.92
C LYS A 69 8.46 17.24 19.07
N ALA A 70 8.62 17.97 17.98
CA ALA A 70 8.77 19.42 18.00
C ALA A 70 7.45 20.12 18.34
N GLU A 71 6.33 19.60 17.81
CA GLU A 71 4.99 20.13 18.06
C GLU A 71 4.45 19.71 19.43
N ASN A 72 4.86 18.54 19.93
CA ASN A 72 4.46 17.98 21.21
C ASN A 72 5.71 17.75 22.09
N PRO A 73 6.37 18.81 22.59
CA PRO A 73 7.64 18.66 23.30
C PRO A 73 7.53 17.86 24.61
N THR A 74 6.34 17.79 25.20
CA THR A 74 6.08 17.13 26.49
C THR A 74 5.84 15.63 26.38
N ILE A 75 5.57 15.08 25.20
CA ILE A 75 5.23 13.64 25.11
C ILE A 75 6.47 12.75 25.20
N GLU A 76 6.39 11.64 25.92
CA GLU A 76 7.36 10.55 25.87
C GLU A 76 6.87 9.49 24.89
N ILE A 77 7.67 9.15 23.88
CA ILE A 77 7.35 8.04 22.97
C ILE A 77 7.61 6.73 23.71
N LEU A 78 6.55 5.95 23.93
CA LEU A 78 6.61 4.67 24.61
C LEU A 78 6.86 3.52 23.65
N SER A 79 6.24 3.56 22.47
CA SER A 79 6.41 2.53 21.45
C SER A 79 6.21 3.05 20.03
N ILE A 80 6.83 2.34 19.08
CA ILE A 80 6.71 2.56 17.64
C ILE A 80 6.47 1.18 17.04
N THR A 81 5.34 0.99 16.36
CA THR A 81 4.94 -0.28 15.77
C THR A 81 4.66 -0.09 14.29
N GLU A 82 5.37 -0.82 13.43
CA GLU A 82 5.04 -0.87 12.01
C GLU A 82 3.69 -1.55 11.81
N VAL A 83 2.82 -0.93 11.02
CA VAL A 83 1.52 -1.45 10.67
C VAL A 83 1.36 -1.48 9.16
N THR A 84 0.63 -2.48 8.68
CA THR A 84 0.26 -2.59 7.28
C THR A 84 -1.25 -2.47 7.17
N GLY A 85 -1.73 -1.38 6.58
CA GLY A 85 -3.14 -1.14 6.30
C GLY A 85 -3.53 -1.58 4.90
N THR A 86 -4.82 -1.83 4.69
CA THR A 86 -5.42 -1.95 3.35
C THR A 86 -6.57 -0.95 3.24
N GLU A 87 -6.49 -0.04 2.27
CA GLU A 87 -7.57 0.92 2.03
C GLU A 87 -8.66 0.30 1.12
N GLY A 88 -9.91 0.31 1.58
CA GLY A 88 -11.10 0.25 0.70
C GLY A 88 -11.14 -0.89 -0.34
N GLY A 89 -10.89 -2.14 0.05
CA GLY A 89 -11.02 -3.31 -0.85
C GLY A 89 -9.92 -3.44 -1.91
N ASN A 90 -8.96 -2.52 -1.95
CA ASN A 90 -7.70 -2.67 -2.67
C ASN A 90 -6.62 -3.14 -1.69
N PHE A 91 -5.98 -4.27 -2.02
CA PHE A 91 -4.88 -4.87 -1.26
C PHE A 91 -3.56 -4.10 -1.41
N LYS A 92 -3.58 -2.79 -1.63
CA LYS A 92 -2.33 -2.00 -1.60
C LYS A 92 -1.91 -1.87 -0.14
N PRO A 93 -0.82 -2.53 0.29
CA PRO A 93 -0.36 -2.41 1.67
C PRO A 93 0.18 -0.99 1.84
N ILE A 94 -0.46 -0.19 2.69
CA ILE A 94 0.12 1.06 3.17
C ILE A 94 0.94 0.67 4.40
N ILE A 95 2.27 0.71 4.26
CA ILE A 95 3.19 0.56 5.39
C ILE A 95 3.25 1.91 6.09
N GLY A 96 3.05 1.92 7.40
CA GLY A 96 3.24 3.09 8.23
C GLY A 96 3.54 2.70 9.67
N TYR A 97 3.59 3.67 10.56
CA TYR A 97 3.97 3.45 11.95
C TYR A 97 2.95 4.02 12.92
N LEU A 98 2.50 3.21 13.88
CA LEU A 98 1.75 3.66 15.04
C LEU A 98 2.72 4.02 16.16
N ILE A 99 2.61 5.24 16.66
CA ILE A 99 3.39 5.80 17.76
C ILE A 99 2.47 5.86 18.97
N VAL A 100 2.81 5.14 20.03
CA VAL A 100 2.13 5.30 21.32
C VAL A 100 3.01 6.18 22.18
N ALA A 101 2.44 7.28 22.65
CA ALA A 101 3.11 8.22 23.51
C ALA A 101 2.39 8.33 24.87
N LYS A 102 2.94 9.17 25.73
CA LYS A 102 2.32 9.58 26.98
C LYS A 102 2.72 11.03 27.24
N ASP A 103 1.77 11.87 27.64
CA ASP A 103 2.12 13.23 28.07
C ASP A 103 2.89 13.21 29.40
N LEU A 104 4.02 13.91 29.44
CA LEU A 104 4.74 14.16 30.68
C LEU A 104 4.12 15.40 31.30
N GLU A 105 3.18 15.19 32.23
CA GLU A 105 2.68 16.27 33.08
C GLU A 105 3.88 17.01 33.70
N ILE A 106 4.06 18.27 33.33
CA ILE A 106 5.05 19.14 33.96
C ILE A 106 4.44 19.56 35.30
N GLU A 107 4.81 18.85 36.38
CA GLU A 107 4.58 19.33 37.75
C GLU A 107 5.40 20.58 38.08
#